data_AF-A0A0F9CKR2-F1
#
_entry.id   AF-A0A0F9CKR2-F1
#
_cell.length_a   1.000
_cell.length_b   1.000
_cell.length_c   1.000
_cell.angle_alpha   90.00
_cell.angle_beta   90.00
_cell.angle_gamma   90.00
#
_symmetry.space_group_name_H-M   'P 1'
#
loop_
_entity.id
_entity.type
_entity.pdbx_description
1 polymer ?
#
loop_
_entity_poly.entity_id
_entity_poly.type
_entity_poly.pdbx_seq_one_letter_code
_entity_poly.pdbx_strand_id
1 'polypeptide(L)'
;HDDIRKNPGISVKLSALHPRYELAQEAAVMRDLVPRLRALALLAKSAGMGLNIDAEEADRLALSLEVIDTVMGEPALAGWDGFGVVVQAYGPRAGTVIDTLYDIATRHDRRIMVRLVKGAYWDTEIKRAQVEGIDGFPVFTRKAATDVSYIANARKLLNMTDRIYPQFATHNAHTVAAVLHMADDPEAYEFQRLHGMGETLHDIVMKKHGTRCRIYAPVGAHRDLLAYLVRRLLENGANSSFVNQIVDENVPPEAVAADPFDQLQDSAPTIPRGPEVFQPQRANAKGFDLAHSPTLAAIEKARAPFADATWTAAPILAGDANPEAEETVSNPTGGTSPGTVQPASDADVATALDNAAAWDAPLDTRRACLLRAADMFEERYGEIFAILAREAGKGLPDCVAELREAVDFLRYYAGQATNTPPSGIFTCISPWNFPLAIFCGQVTAALA
;
A
#
# COMPACT_ATOMS: atom_id res chain seq x y z
N HIS A 1 2.99 39.60 -13.85
CA HIS A 1 3.21 38.16 -14.11
C HIS A 1 1.84 37.51 -14.07
N ASP A 2 1.07 37.61 -15.15
CA ASP A 2 -0.40 37.57 -15.03
C ASP A 2 -0.98 36.18 -15.39
N ASP A 3 -0.17 35.29 -15.96
CA ASP A 3 -0.55 33.91 -16.29
C ASP A 3 0.31 32.91 -15.51
N ILE A 4 -0.31 32.22 -14.54
CA ILE A 4 0.37 31.26 -13.68
C ILE A 4 1.00 30.10 -14.45
N ARG A 5 0.42 29.78 -15.62
CA ARG A 5 0.93 28.73 -16.52
C ARG A 5 2.29 29.11 -17.13
N LYS A 6 2.65 30.39 -17.16
CA LYS A 6 3.96 30.86 -17.67
C LYS A 6 5.00 31.07 -16.56
N ASN A 7 4.54 31.23 -15.32
CA ASN A 7 5.42 31.47 -14.20
C ASN A 7 6.10 30.16 -13.74
N PRO A 8 7.30 30.21 -13.15
CA PRO A 8 7.87 29.07 -12.45
C PRO A 8 6.99 28.69 -11.26
N GLY A 9 7.06 27.42 -10.86
CA GLY A 9 6.32 26.88 -9.72
C GLY A 9 7.21 26.01 -8.85
N ILE A 10 6.64 25.51 -7.75
CA ILE A 10 7.31 24.60 -6.82
C ILE A 10 6.53 23.28 -6.71
N SER A 11 7.22 22.18 -6.43
CA SER A 11 6.59 20.92 -6.06
C SER A 11 6.99 20.51 -4.65
N VAL A 12 6.03 20.07 -3.84
CA VAL A 12 6.22 19.68 -2.44
C VAL A 12 5.76 18.24 -2.23
N LYS A 13 6.36 17.55 -1.26
CA LYS A 13 5.92 16.22 -0.80
C LYS A 13 5.32 16.36 0.59
N LEU A 14 4.17 15.73 0.82
CA LEU A 14 3.47 15.84 2.09
C LEU A 14 4.23 15.11 3.20
N SER A 15 4.92 14.01 2.87
CA SER A 15 5.83 13.31 3.80
C SER A 15 6.97 14.19 4.33
N ALA A 16 7.41 15.20 3.58
CA ALA A 16 8.44 16.14 4.02
C ALA A 16 7.88 17.19 5.00
N LEU A 17 6.56 17.35 5.07
CA LEU A 17 5.88 18.33 5.91
C LEU A 17 5.38 17.74 7.24
N HIS A 18 5.39 16.42 7.41
CA HIS A 18 4.98 15.78 8.66
C HIS A 18 5.68 14.42 8.87
N PRO A 19 6.32 14.18 10.03
CA PRO A 19 7.09 12.96 10.28
C PRO A 19 6.24 11.69 10.40
N ARG A 20 4.93 11.85 10.61
CA ARG A 20 3.95 10.75 10.73
C ARG A 20 2.82 10.94 9.71
N TYR A 21 3.18 11.03 8.44
CA TYR A 21 2.22 11.15 7.33
C TYR A 21 1.71 9.77 6.92
N GLU A 22 0.72 9.29 7.66
CA GLU A 22 0.11 7.96 7.52
C GLU A 22 -1.31 7.96 8.11
N LEU A 23 -2.17 7.04 7.63
CA LEU A 23 -3.59 6.99 7.99
C LEU A 23 -3.80 6.78 9.50
N ALA A 24 -2.98 5.96 10.15
CA ALA A 24 -3.05 5.73 11.61
C ALA A 24 -2.82 7.00 12.45
N GLN A 25 -2.35 8.10 11.83
CA GLN A 25 -2.08 9.39 12.46
C GLN A 25 -2.88 10.52 11.78
N GLU A 26 -4.00 10.19 11.13
CA GLU A 26 -4.89 11.13 10.41
C GLU A 26 -5.17 12.40 11.22
N ALA A 27 -5.60 12.27 12.48
CA ALA A 27 -5.89 13.43 13.34
C ALA A 27 -4.67 14.36 13.53
N ALA A 28 -3.46 13.81 13.65
CA ALA A 28 -2.23 14.60 13.75
C ALA A 28 -1.87 15.24 12.39
N VAL A 29 -2.06 14.51 11.29
CA VAL A 29 -1.86 15.03 9.93
C VAL A 29 -2.80 16.21 9.66
N MET A 30 -4.09 16.09 9.98
CA MET A 30 -5.06 17.16 9.79
C MET A 30 -4.78 18.37 10.69
N ARG A 31 -4.30 18.14 11.92
CA ARG A 31 -3.94 19.23 12.84
C ARG A 31 -2.65 19.95 12.44
N ASP A 32 -1.63 19.23 11.99
CA ASP A 32 -0.26 19.75 11.89
C ASP A 32 0.21 19.96 10.43
N LEU A 33 -0.17 19.07 9.49
CA LEU A 33 0.24 19.13 8.09
C LEU A 33 -0.60 20.14 7.30
N VAL A 34 -1.93 20.13 7.48
CA VAL A 34 -2.86 21.02 6.76
C VAL A 34 -2.49 22.51 6.95
N PRO A 35 -2.23 23.01 8.18
CA PRO A 35 -1.83 24.41 8.35
C PRO A 35 -0.52 24.77 7.64
N ARG A 36 0.45 23.84 7.60
CA ARG A 36 1.74 24.04 6.91
C ARG A 36 1.54 24.14 5.41
N LEU A 37 0.79 23.20 4.82
CA LEU A 37 0.50 23.21 3.39
C LEU A 37 -0.31 24.46 3.00
N ARG A 38 -1.31 24.84 3.81
CA ARG A 38 -2.09 26.07 3.61
C ARG A 38 -1.20 27.31 3.59
N ALA A 39 -0.27 27.43 4.54
CA ALA A 39 0.65 28.57 4.58
C ALA A 39 1.51 28.64 3.30
N LEU A 40 2.02 27.51 2.83
CA LEU A 40 2.78 27.44 1.57
C LEU A 40 1.92 27.80 0.35
N ALA A 41 0.66 27.35 0.31
CA ALA A 41 -0.27 27.69 -0.77
C ALA A 41 -0.58 29.19 -0.82
N LEU A 42 -0.76 29.85 0.33
CA LEU A 42 -0.98 31.30 0.40
C LEU A 42 0.25 32.09 -0.06
N LEU A 43 1.46 31.63 0.28
CA LEU A 43 2.71 32.22 -0.21
C LEU A 43 2.88 32.04 -1.72
N ALA A 44 2.55 30.86 -2.26
CA ALA A 44 2.59 30.61 -3.69
C ALA A 44 1.58 31.50 -4.43
N LYS A 45 0.36 31.65 -3.90
CA LYS A 45 -0.64 32.57 -4.41
C LYS A 45 -0.14 34.02 -4.45
N SER A 46 0.41 34.53 -3.33
CA SER A 46 0.87 35.92 -3.27
C SER A 46 2.05 36.19 -4.20
N ALA A 47 2.87 35.18 -4.49
CA ALA A 47 3.96 35.24 -5.45
C ALA A 47 3.51 35.00 -6.91
N GLY A 48 2.24 34.66 -7.17
CA GLY A 48 1.75 34.30 -8.50
C GLY A 48 2.37 33.02 -9.06
N MET A 49 2.75 32.08 -8.20
CA MET A 49 3.44 30.83 -8.55
C MET A 49 2.51 29.62 -8.41
N GLY A 50 2.74 28.60 -9.24
CA GLY A 50 2.12 27.29 -9.03
C GLY A 50 2.76 26.54 -7.86
N LEU A 51 1.96 25.82 -7.08
CA LEU A 51 2.40 24.89 -6.04
C LEU A 51 1.78 23.53 -6.28
N ASN A 52 2.60 22.54 -6.57
CA ASN A 52 2.16 21.20 -6.91
C ASN A 52 2.47 20.20 -5.78
N ILE A 53 1.47 19.41 -5.37
CA ILE A 53 1.64 18.33 -4.42
C ILE A 53 2.03 17.06 -5.18
N ASP A 54 3.26 16.60 -4.97
CA ASP A 54 3.76 15.36 -5.56
C ASP A 54 3.07 14.15 -4.95
N ALA A 55 2.71 13.18 -5.80
CA ALA A 55 2.17 11.89 -5.37
C ALA A 55 3.31 10.97 -4.89
N GLU A 56 3.05 10.25 -3.81
CA GLU A 56 4.01 9.39 -3.12
C GLU A 56 3.54 7.91 -3.24
N GLU A 57 3.71 7.11 -2.19
CA GLU A 57 3.24 5.72 -2.16
C GLU A 57 1.70 5.60 -2.14
N ALA A 58 1.20 4.44 -2.58
CA ALA A 58 -0.22 4.21 -2.81
C ALA A 58 -1.09 4.24 -1.54
N ASP A 59 -0.49 3.94 -0.39
CA ASP A 59 -1.10 3.99 0.95
C ASP A 59 -1.45 5.42 1.40
N ARG A 60 -0.76 6.43 0.86
CA ARG A 60 -0.95 7.85 1.18
C ARG A 60 -2.00 8.54 0.33
N LEU A 61 -2.43 7.91 -0.78
CA LEU A 61 -3.31 8.53 -1.76
C LEU A 61 -4.61 9.07 -1.14
N ALA A 62 -5.33 8.26 -0.36
CA ALA A 62 -6.61 8.67 0.22
C ALA A 62 -6.44 9.84 1.20
N LEU A 63 -5.50 9.72 2.16
CA LEU A 63 -5.19 10.77 3.11
C LEU A 63 -4.70 12.05 2.44
N SER A 64 -3.97 11.95 1.32
CA SER A 64 -3.57 13.13 0.53
C SER A 64 -4.77 13.91 0.02
N LEU A 65 -5.84 13.23 -0.42
CA LEU A 65 -7.04 13.88 -0.95
C LEU A 65 -7.82 14.62 0.13
N GLU A 66 -7.89 14.08 1.35
CA GLU A 66 -8.51 14.76 2.49
C GLU A 66 -7.76 16.04 2.87
N VAL A 67 -6.42 15.96 2.91
CA VAL A 67 -5.55 17.12 3.13
C VAL A 67 -5.74 18.16 2.03
N ILE A 68 -5.78 17.73 0.76
CA ILE A 68 -5.97 18.60 -0.40
C ILE A 68 -7.33 19.29 -0.37
N ASP A 69 -8.42 18.55 -0.15
CA ASP A 69 -9.78 19.08 -0.08
C ASP A 69 -9.89 20.15 1.01
N THR A 70 -9.34 19.85 2.19
CA THR A 70 -9.34 20.79 3.32
C THR A 70 -8.58 22.09 3.00
N VAL A 71 -7.40 21.99 2.37
CA VAL A 71 -6.64 23.20 2.00
C VAL A 71 -7.32 23.97 0.87
N MET A 72 -7.86 23.29 -0.14
CA MET A 72 -8.55 23.93 -1.27
C MET A 72 -9.80 24.71 -0.85
N GLY A 73 -10.45 24.28 0.24
CA GLY A 73 -11.57 24.98 0.87
C GLY A 73 -11.22 26.30 1.55
N GLU A 74 -9.93 26.67 1.67
CA GLU A 74 -9.51 27.94 2.25
C GLU A 74 -10.00 29.13 1.38
N PRO A 75 -10.88 30.02 1.90
CA PRO A 75 -11.41 31.14 1.13
C PRO A 75 -10.33 32.08 0.61
N ALA A 76 -9.24 32.24 1.37
CA ALA A 76 -8.11 33.08 0.97
C ALA A 76 -7.37 32.57 -0.28
N LEU A 77 -7.64 31.36 -0.77
CA LEU A 77 -7.10 30.84 -2.04
C LEU A 77 -7.96 31.21 -3.28
N ALA A 78 -9.09 31.90 -3.11
CA ALA A 78 -9.96 32.25 -4.25
C ALA A 78 -9.26 33.09 -5.33
N GLY A 79 -9.54 32.79 -6.60
CA GLY A 79 -8.92 33.45 -7.75
C GLY A 79 -7.46 33.06 -8.00
N TRP A 80 -6.96 31.98 -7.39
CA TRP A 80 -5.64 31.43 -7.67
C TRP A 80 -5.74 30.05 -8.32
N ASP A 81 -5.27 29.99 -9.57
CA ASP A 81 -5.34 28.78 -10.41
C ASP A 81 -4.06 27.92 -10.36
N GLY A 82 -3.22 28.15 -9.35
CA GLY A 82 -1.88 27.56 -9.24
C GLY A 82 -1.79 26.33 -8.33
N PHE A 83 -2.89 25.87 -7.75
CA PHE A 83 -2.88 24.67 -6.90
C PHE A 83 -2.77 23.43 -7.79
N GLY A 84 -1.69 22.68 -7.64
CA GLY A 84 -1.35 21.51 -8.44
C GLY A 84 -1.41 20.20 -7.67
N VAL A 85 -1.84 19.12 -8.32
CA VAL A 85 -1.87 17.76 -7.74
C VAL A 85 -1.33 16.77 -8.76
N VAL A 86 -0.46 15.85 -8.34
CA VAL A 86 -0.01 14.73 -9.18
C VAL A 86 -0.98 13.56 -9.08
N VAL A 87 -1.29 12.93 -10.22
CA VAL A 87 -2.03 11.66 -10.31
C VAL A 87 -1.16 10.63 -11.03
N GLN A 88 -1.07 9.42 -10.48
CA GLN A 88 -0.22 8.34 -11.00
C GLN A 88 -1.05 7.32 -11.80
N ALA A 89 -0.87 7.29 -13.12
CA ALA A 89 -1.63 6.43 -14.03
C ALA A 89 -1.33 4.93 -13.87
N TYR A 90 -0.25 4.53 -13.22
CA TYR A 90 0.03 3.13 -12.91
C TYR A 90 -0.92 2.52 -11.88
N GLY A 91 -1.73 3.34 -11.20
CA GLY A 91 -2.62 2.94 -10.14
C GLY A 91 -4.03 2.77 -10.73
N PRO A 92 -4.72 1.64 -10.47
CA PRO A 92 -6.09 1.43 -10.95
C PRO A 92 -7.09 2.51 -10.50
N ARG A 93 -6.79 3.22 -9.40
CA ARG A 93 -7.60 4.30 -8.85
C ARG A 93 -7.45 5.65 -9.57
N ALA A 94 -6.51 5.80 -10.52
CA ALA A 94 -6.17 7.09 -11.14
C ALA A 94 -7.38 7.83 -11.74
N GLY A 95 -8.27 7.11 -12.43
CA GLY A 95 -9.47 7.70 -13.04
C GLY A 95 -10.46 8.21 -12.00
N THR A 96 -10.63 7.48 -10.89
CA THR A 96 -11.47 7.91 -9.76
C THR A 96 -10.86 9.11 -9.04
N VAL A 97 -9.54 9.16 -8.88
CA VAL A 97 -8.85 10.32 -8.29
C VAL A 97 -9.09 11.57 -9.13
N ILE A 98 -9.04 11.47 -10.46
CA ILE A 98 -9.34 12.60 -11.35
C ILE A 98 -10.78 13.09 -11.17
N ASP A 99 -11.76 12.17 -11.07
CA ASP A 99 -13.15 12.54 -10.77
C ASP A 99 -13.27 13.27 -9.43
N THR A 100 -12.60 12.75 -8.39
CA THR A 100 -12.61 13.37 -7.07
C THR A 100 -11.98 14.77 -7.09
N LEU A 101 -10.86 14.95 -7.79
CA LEU A 101 -10.22 16.26 -7.92
C LEU A 101 -11.09 17.26 -8.69
N TYR A 102 -11.80 16.80 -9.73
CA TYR A 102 -12.75 17.62 -10.46
C TYR A 102 -13.94 18.04 -9.58
N ASP A 103 -14.47 17.12 -8.77
CA ASP A 103 -15.51 17.42 -7.79
C ASP A 103 -15.04 18.43 -6.74
N ILE A 104 -13.85 18.22 -6.14
CA ILE A 104 -13.24 19.16 -5.19
C ILE A 104 -13.10 20.56 -5.82
N ALA A 105 -12.56 20.63 -7.05
CA ALA A 105 -12.40 21.90 -7.78
C ALA A 105 -13.75 22.58 -8.05
N THR A 106 -14.78 21.80 -8.36
CA THR A 106 -16.15 22.32 -8.59
C THR A 106 -16.77 22.83 -7.29
N ARG A 107 -16.71 22.05 -6.20
CA ARG A 107 -17.26 22.41 -4.89
C ARG A 107 -16.67 23.70 -4.32
N HIS A 108 -15.36 23.90 -4.47
CA HIS A 108 -14.66 25.08 -3.95
C HIS A 108 -14.55 26.24 -4.94
N ASP A 109 -15.16 26.11 -6.13
CA ASP A 109 -15.04 27.04 -7.25
C ASP A 109 -13.58 27.42 -7.53
N ARG A 110 -12.79 26.42 -7.89
CA ARG A 110 -11.36 26.53 -8.20
C ARG A 110 -11.08 26.07 -9.62
N ARG A 111 -10.00 26.58 -10.20
CA ARG A 111 -9.28 25.90 -11.28
C ARG A 111 -7.98 25.36 -10.72
N ILE A 112 -7.64 24.12 -11.02
CA ILE A 112 -6.43 23.46 -10.49
C ILE A 112 -5.56 22.93 -11.61
N MET A 113 -4.30 22.66 -11.30
CA MET A 113 -3.38 21.97 -12.20
C MET A 113 -3.36 20.48 -11.85
N VAL A 114 -3.46 19.59 -12.83
CA VAL A 114 -3.33 18.15 -12.59
C VAL A 114 -2.18 17.59 -13.41
N ARG A 115 -1.12 17.18 -12.71
CA ARG A 115 0.03 16.52 -13.34
C ARG A 115 -0.23 15.03 -13.43
N LEU A 116 -0.49 14.54 -14.63
CA LEU A 116 -0.56 13.11 -14.89
C LEU A 116 0.84 12.56 -15.12
N VAL A 117 1.26 11.60 -14.29
CA VAL A 117 2.51 10.83 -14.44
C VAL A 117 2.15 9.35 -14.59
N LYS A 118 3.12 8.51 -14.98
CA LYS A 118 2.94 7.05 -14.85
C LYS A 118 2.99 6.63 -13.37
N GLY A 119 4.13 6.82 -12.73
CA GLY A 119 4.35 6.48 -11.32
C GLY A 119 5.83 6.16 -11.07
N ALA A 120 6.29 6.25 -9.82
CA ALA A 120 7.72 6.19 -9.49
C ALA A 120 8.07 5.17 -8.39
N TYR A 121 7.10 4.41 -7.90
CA TYR A 121 7.24 3.49 -6.76
C TYR A 121 6.86 2.04 -7.08
N TRP A 122 6.78 1.68 -8.37
CA TRP A 122 6.16 0.43 -8.82
C TRP A 122 6.73 -0.83 -8.13
N ASP A 123 8.06 -0.98 -8.10
CA ASP A 123 8.73 -2.12 -7.46
C ASP A 123 8.46 -2.20 -5.95
N THR A 124 8.40 -1.04 -5.31
CA THR A 124 8.10 -0.88 -3.89
C THR A 124 6.67 -1.28 -3.60
N GLU A 125 5.71 -0.89 -4.44
CA GLU A 125 4.30 -1.27 -4.30
C GLU A 125 4.09 -2.78 -4.49
N ILE A 126 4.77 -3.40 -5.47
CA ILE A 126 4.75 -4.86 -5.66
C ILE A 126 5.30 -5.56 -4.41
N LYS A 127 6.48 -5.11 -3.93
CA LYS A 127 7.13 -5.70 -2.76
C LYS A 127 6.27 -5.54 -1.49
N ARG A 128 5.73 -4.34 -1.22
CA ARG A 128 4.90 -4.07 -0.04
C ARG A 128 3.68 -4.99 -0.01
N ALA A 129 2.92 -5.05 -1.11
CA ALA A 129 1.75 -5.93 -1.20
C ALA A 129 2.09 -7.42 -0.95
N GLN A 130 3.23 -7.89 -1.48
CA GLN A 130 3.69 -9.26 -1.25
C GLN A 130 4.10 -9.53 0.20
N VAL A 131 4.92 -8.64 0.78
CA VAL A 131 5.38 -8.73 2.18
C VAL A 131 4.21 -8.68 3.14
N GLU A 132 3.25 -7.78 2.89
CA GLU A 132 2.05 -7.61 3.69
C GLU A 132 1.02 -8.72 3.45
N GLY A 133 1.22 -9.62 2.49
CA GLY A 133 0.31 -10.74 2.23
C GLY A 133 -1.05 -10.31 1.66
N ILE A 134 -1.10 -9.16 0.97
CA ILE A 134 -2.32 -8.59 0.39
C ILE A 134 -2.68 -9.34 -0.90
N ASP A 135 -3.98 -9.62 -1.07
CA ASP A 135 -4.52 -10.29 -2.25
C ASP A 135 -4.77 -9.31 -3.42
N GLY A 136 -3.71 -8.67 -3.88
CA GLY A 136 -3.78 -7.72 -5.00
C GLY A 136 -2.65 -6.69 -4.96
N PHE A 137 -2.55 -5.90 -6.02
CA PHE A 137 -1.57 -4.82 -6.12
C PHE A 137 -2.29 -3.47 -6.28
N PRO A 138 -1.81 -2.40 -5.64
CA PRO A 138 -2.36 -1.06 -5.83
C PRO A 138 -1.90 -0.42 -7.15
N VAL A 139 -1.12 -1.15 -7.96
CA VAL A 139 -0.58 -0.76 -9.26
C VAL A 139 -0.80 -1.85 -10.30
N PHE A 140 -0.87 -1.49 -11.57
CA PHE A 140 -0.87 -2.44 -12.67
C PHE A 140 0.45 -3.21 -12.72
N THR A 141 0.39 -4.53 -12.93
CA THR A 141 1.58 -5.40 -13.02
C THR A 141 2.19 -5.43 -14.43
N ARG A 142 1.49 -4.87 -15.42
CA ARG A 142 1.95 -4.78 -16.82
C ARG A 142 2.18 -3.33 -17.20
N LYS A 143 3.34 -3.04 -17.81
CA LYS A 143 3.68 -1.70 -18.30
C LYS A 143 2.67 -1.20 -19.35
N ALA A 144 2.25 -2.04 -20.29
CA ALA A 144 1.23 -1.67 -21.29
C ALA A 144 -0.10 -1.23 -20.63
N ALA A 145 -0.51 -1.86 -19.53
CA ALA A 145 -1.71 -1.45 -18.79
C ALA A 145 -1.56 -0.05 -18.16
N THR A 146 -0.36 0.30 -17.67
CA THR A 146 -0.06 1.67 -17.21
C THR A 146 -0.14 2.68 -18.36
N ASP A 147 0.34 2.33 -19.55
CA ASP A 147 0.30 3.21 -20.72
C ASP A 147 -1.13 3.43 -21.22
N VAL A 148 -1.94 2.37 -21.30
CA VAL A 148 -3.38 2.44 -21.60
C VAL A 148 -4.10 3.31 -20.56
N SER A 149 -3.84 3.08 -19.27
CA SER A 149 -4.38 3.91 -18.19
C SER A 149 -3.98 5.37 -18.34
N TYR A 150 -2.72 5.67 -18.68
CA TYR A 150 -2.27 7.04 -18.91
C TYR A 150 -3.05 7.69 -20.05
N ILE A 151 -3.16 7.04 -21.21
CA ILE A 151 -3.86 7.59 -22.39
C ILE A 151 -5.35 7.81 -22.08
N ALA A 152 -6.01 6.85 -21.42
CA ALA A 152 -7.41 6.97 -21.01
C ALA A 152 -7.62 8.15 -20.06
N ASN A 153 -6.75 8.31 -19.06
CA ASN A 153 -6.82 9.41 -18.09
C ASN A 153 -6.41 10.75 -18.71
N ALA A 154 -5.54 10.76 -19.72
CA ALA A 154 -5.23 11.97 -20.47
C ALA A 154 -6.44 12.47 -21.27
N ARG A 155 -7.15 11.56 -21.96
CA ARG A 155 -8.42 11.89 -22.63
C ARG A 155 -9.44 12.45 -21.64
N LYS A 156 -9.55 11.85 -20.45
CA LYS A 156 -10.44 12.32 -19.40
C LYS A 156 -10.14 13.75 -18.97
N LEU A 157 -8.86 14.05 -18.70
CA LEU A 157 -8.42 15.40 -18.30
C LEU A 157 -8.65 16.45 -19.40
N LEU A 158 -8.47 16.09 -20.68
CA LEU A 158 -8.76 16.98 -21.81
C LEU A 158 -10.25 17.34 -21.91
N ASN A 159 -11.15 16.51 -21.37
CA ASN A 159 -12.59 16.80 -21.30
C ASN A 159 -13.01 17.55 -20.01
N MET A 160 -12.05 17.97 -19.18
CA MET A 160 -12.27 18.60 -17.88
C MET A 160 -11.56 19.97 -17.78
N THR A 161 -11.27 20.60 -18.92
CA THR A 161 -10.41 21.81 -19.00
C THR A 161 -11.06 23.11 -18.52
N ASP A 162 -12.35 23.06 -18.19
CA ASP A 162 -13.07 24.16 -17.54
C ASP A 162 -12.64 24.33 -16.07
N ARG A 163 -12.28 23.24 -15.38
CA ARG A 163 -11.81 23.22 -13.98
C ARG A 163 -10.36 22.77 -13.81
N ILE A 164 -9.83 21.98 -14.73
CA ILE A 164 -8.50 21.39 -14.59
C ILE A 164 -7.60 21.85 -15.73
N TYR A 165 -6.39 22.32 -15.41
CA TYR A 165 -5.31 22.51 -16.36
C TYR A 165 -4.44 21.24 -16.39
N PRO A 166 -4.53 20.40 -17.43
CA PRO A 166 -3.79 19.15 -17.49
C PRO A 166 -2.30 19.39 -17.76
N GLN A 167 -1.45 18.67 -17.03
CA GLN A 167 0.00 18.70 -17.20
C GLN A 167 0.50 17.27 -17.48
N PHE A 168 0.83 16.96 -18.73
CA PHE A 168 1.20 15.62 -19.14
C PHE A 168 2.71 15.38 -18.98
N ALA A 169 3.10 14.74 -17.88
CA ALA A 169 4.48 14.48 -17.54
C ALA A 169 4.92 13.10 -18.08
N THR A 170 5.65 13.11 -19.19
CA THR A 170 6.12 11.88 -19.86
C THR A 170 7.32 12.13 -20.76
N HIS A 171 8.17 11.11 -20.90
CA HIS A 171 9.25 11.06 -21.90
C HIS A 171 8.97 10.07 -23.03
N ASN A 172 7.82 9.39 -23.00
CA ASN A 172 7.44 8.42 -24.01
C ASN A 172 6.79 9.14 -25.21
N ALA A 173 7.44 9.07 -26.38
CA ALA A 173 6.99 9.78 -27.57
C ALA A 173 5.63 9.28 -28.10
N HIS A 174 5.31 7.99 -27.96
CA HIS A 174 3.98 7.48 -28.32
C HIS A 174 2.89 8.12 -27.45
N THR A 175 3.12 8.19 -26.12
CA THR A 175 2.20 8.86 -25.20
C THR A 175 2.04 10.35 -25.54
N VAL A 176 3.13 11.04 -25.89
CA VAL A 176 3.07 12.45 -26.35
C VAL A 176 2.24 12.58 -27.63
N ALA A 177 2.48 11.72 -28.62
CA ALA A 177 1.73 11.71 -29.88
C ALA A 177 0.24 11.44 -29.67
N ALA A 178 -0.11 10.49 -28.79
CA ALA A 178 -1.49 10.20 -28.44
C ALA A 178 -2.19 11.43 -27.83
N VAL A 179 -1.54 12.14 -26.90
CA VAL A 179 -2.07 13.38 -26.31
C VAL A 179 -2.26 14.47 -27.37
N LEU A 180 -1.24 14.69 -28.23
CA LEU A 180 -1.31 15.67 -29.33
C LEU A 180 -2.48 15.39 -30.29
N HIS A 181 -2.80 14.12 -30.53
CA HIS A 181 -3.89 13.73 -31.42
C HIS A 181 -5.27 13.83 -30.76
N MET A 182 -5.35 13.75 -29.43
CA MET A 182 -6.60 13.87 -28.67
C MET A 182 -6.95 15.30 -28.29
N ALA A 183 -5.99 16.21 -28.28
CA ALA A 183 -6.19 17.58 -27.80
C ALA A 183 -6.50 18.56 -28.94
N ASP A 184 -7.60 19.31 -28.80
CA ASP A 184 -8.02 20.31 -29.79
C ASP A 184 -7.30 21.66 -29.61
N ASP A 185 -7.05 22.08 -28.36
CA ASP A 185 -6.43 23.36 -28.02
C ASP A 185 -5.05 23.15 -27.34
N PRO A 186 -3.93 23.53 -27.98
CA PRO A 186 -2.59 23.41 -27.40
C PRO A 186 -2.34 24.34 -26.19
N GLU A 187 -3.19 25.34 -25.95
CA GLU A 187 -3.09 26.25 -24.80
C GLU A 187 -3.86 25.76 -23.57
N ALA A 188 -4.72 24.74 -23.74
CA ALA A 188 -5.53 24.15 -22.67
C ALA A 188 -4.74 23.20 -21.76
N TYR A 189 -3.52 22.81 -22.14
CA TYR A 189 -2.65 21.90 -21.39
C TYR A 189 -1.17 22.29 -21.50
N GLU A 190 -0.31 21.56 -20.80
CA GLU A 190 1.15 21.56 -21.04
C GLU A 190 1.71 20.14 -20.98
N PHE A 191 2.86 19.93 -21.60
CA PHE A 191 3.71 18.80 -21.30
C PHE A 191 4.65 19.11 -20.14
N GLN A 192 5.18 18.07 -19.50
CA GLN A 192 6.28 18.21 -18.55
C GLN A 192 7.36 17.16 -18.78
N ARG A 193 8.59 17.55 -18.48
CA ARG A 193 9.76 16.66 -18.49
C ARG A 193 10.62 16.89 -17.26
N LEU A 194 11.60 16.03 -17.11
CA LEU A 194 12.60 16.16 -16.05
C LEU A 194 13.80 16.95 -16.57
N HIS A 195 14.43 17.71 -15.68
CA HIS A 195 15.72 18.31 -16.00
C HIS A 195 16.75 17.22 -16.34
N GLY A 196 17.53 17.43 -17.42
CA GLY A 196 18.50 16.48 -17.93
C GLY A 196 17.93 15.30 -18.73
N MET A 197 16.61 15.22 -18.96
CA MET A 197 15.99 14.10 -19.69
C MET A 197 14.87 14.56 -20.63
N GLY A 198 14.77 13.94 -21.81
CA GLY A 198 13.71 14.20 -22.79
C GLY A 198 13.71 15.60 -23.41
N GLU A 199 14.83 16.32 -23.34
CA GLU A 199 14.98 17.67 -23.92
C GLU A 199 14.72 17.67 -25.42
N THR A 200 15.41 16.80 -26.16
CA THR A 200 15.26 16.69 -27.62
C THR A 200 13.82 16.42 -28.06
N LEU A 201 13.13 15.49 -27.39
CA LEU A 201 11.73 15.17 -27.69
C LEU A 201 10.84 16.40 -27.51
N HIS A 202 10.90 17.03 -26.35
CA HIS A 202 10.00 18.15 -26.04
C HIS A 202 10.34 19.41 -26.83
N ASP A 203 11.60 19.66 -27.17
CA ASP A 203 11.99 20.76 -28.07
C ASP A 203 11.38 20.60 -29.47
N ILE A 204 11.38 19.38 -30.00
CA ILE A 204 10.73 19.07 -31.29
C ILE A 204 9.22 19.31 -31.18
N VAL A 205 8.59 18.81 -30.12
CA VAL A 205 7.14 18.90 -29.89
C VAL A 205 6.71 20.36 -29.75
N MET A 206 7.40 21.16 -28.92
CA MET A 206 7.13 22.59 -28.76
C MET A 206 7.27 23.36 -30.08
N LYS A 207 8.37 23.14 -30.83
CA LYS A 207 8.62 23.85 -32.09
C LYS A 207 7.58 23.50 -33.17
N LYS A 208 7.14 22.24 -33.24
CA LYS A 208 6.25 21.75 -34.30
C LYS A 208 4.77 21.96 -34.01
N HIS A 209 4.37 21.89 -32.73
CA HIS A 209 2.96 21.89 -32.33
C HIS A 209 2.55 23.10 -31.48
N GLY A 210 3.49 23.99 -31.14
CA GLY A 210 3.19 25.19 -30.36
C GLY A 210 2.78 24.93 -28.90
N THR A 211 2.99 23.71 -28.41
CA THR A 211 2.66 23.34 -27.02
C THR A 211 3.67 23.92 -26.04
N ARG A 212 3.31 23.92 -24.75
CA ARG A 212 4.20 24.30 -23.64
C ARG A 212 4.86 23.07 -23.02
N CYS A 213 6.09 23.22 -22.50
CA CYS A 213 6.76 22.19 -21.71
C CYS A 213 7.36 22.78 -20.43
N ARG A 214 6.95 22.28 -19.26
CA ARG A 214 7.54 22.64 -17.97
C ARG A 214 8.60 21.63 -17.55
N ILE A 215 9.74 22.13 -17.08
CA ILE A 215 10.85 21.30 -16.60
C ILE A 215 10.74 21.14 -15.08
N TYR A 216 10.62 19.90 -14.62
CA TYR A 216 10.78 19.54 -13.21
C TYR A 216 12.28 19.51 -12.88
N ALA A 217 12.73 20.52 -12.14
CA ALA A 217 14.14 20.76 -11.83
C ALA A 217 14.42 20.51 -10.33
N PRO A 218 15.07 19.39 -9.99
CA PRO A 218 15.52 19.13 -8.61
C PRO A 218 16.58 20.13 -8.20
N VAL A 219 16.47 20.67 -6.98
CA VAL A 219 17.44 21.61 -6.41
C VAL A 219 17.77 21.14 -5.00
N GLY A 220 19.06 21.00 -4.68
CA GLY A 220 19.52 20.54 -3.37
C GLY A 220 21.03 20.36 -3.34
N ALA A 221 21.57 20.13 -2.13
CA ALA A 221 22.98 19.77 -1.99
C ALA A 221 23.25 18.38 -2.58
N HIS A 222 24.49 18.11 -3.01
CA HIS A 222 24.87 16.84 -3.64
C HIS A 222 24.43 15.62 -2.81
N ARG A 223 24.60 15.64 -1.48
CA ARG A 223 24.22 14.53 -0.59
C ARG A 223 22.73 14.15 -0.73
N ASP A 224 21.86 15.15 -0.82
CA ASP A 224 20.42 14.94 -0.84
C ASP A 224 19.95 14.50 -2.25
N LEU A 225 20.70 14.88 -3.29
CA LEU A 225 20.46 14.47 -4.67
C LEU A 225 20.89 13.02 -4.95
N LEU A 226 21.80 12.42 -4.17
CA LEU A 226 22.25 11.03 -4.38
C LEU A 226 21.14 10.00 -4.18
N ALA A 227 20.36 10.13 -3.10
CA ALA A 227 19.22 9.24 -2.85
C ALA A 227 18.15 9.37 -3.96
N TYR A 228 17.97 10.60 -4.46
CA TYR A 228 17.08 10.88 -5.57
C TYR A 228 17.61 10.34 -6.90
N LEU A 229 18.92 10.35 -7.13
CA LEU A 229 19.58 9.90 -8.36
C LEU A 229 19.34 8.41 -8.62
N VAL A 230 19.47 7.55 -7.61
CA VAL A 230 19.27 6.09 -7.77
C VAL A 230 17.87 5.79 -8.30
N ARG A 231 16.83 6.37 -7.68
CA ARG A 231 15.45 6.20 -8.15
C ARG A 231 15.26 6.74 -9.56
N ARG A 232 15.91 7.86 -9.89
CA ARG A 232 15.82 8.48 -11.21
C ARG A 232 16.49 7.64 -12.30
N LEU A 233 17.58 6.97 -11.97
CA LEU A 233 18.26 6.00 -12.83
C LEU A 233 17.37 4.77 -13.07
N LEU A 234 16.70 4.26 -12.04
CA LEU A 234 15.79 3.11 -12.19
C LEU A 234 14.58 3.42 -13.07
N GLU A 235 13.95 4.58 -12.89
CA GLU A 235 12.77 5.01 -13.65
C GLU A 235 13.02 5.05 -15.17
N ASN A 236 14.23 5.44 -15.58
CA ASN A 236 14.57 5.62 -16.99
C ASN A 236 15.53 4.56 -17.54
N GLY A 237 16.15 3.76 -16.67
CA GLY A 237 17.10 2.70 -17.01
C GLY A 237 16.51 1.30 -17.00
N ALA A 238 15.26 1.11 -16.54
CA ALA A 238 14.61 -0.20 -16.65
C ALA A 238 14.49 -0.65 -18.12
N ASN A 239 14.59 -1.96 -18.39
CA ASN A 239 14.51 -2.51 -19.76
C ASN A 239 13.21 -2.17 -20.49
N SER A 240 12.11 -1.99 -19.74
CA SER A 240 10.81 -1.57 -20.25
C SER A 240 10.66 -0.05 -20.41
N SER A 241 11.69 0.73 -20.05
CA SER A 241 11.66 2.19 -20.13
C SER A 241 11.91 2.67 -21.56
N PHE A 242 11.09 3.62 -22.01
CA PHE A 242 11.22 4.21 -23.34
C PHE A 242 12.59 4.87 -23.55
N VAL A 243 13.13 5.52 -22.52
CA VAL A 243 14.42 6.21 -22.60
C VAL A 243 15.57 5.22 -22.80
N ASN A 244 15.48 4.01 -22.23
CA ASN A 244 16.45 2.94 -22.48
C ASN A 244 16.30 2.39 -23.90
N GLN A 245 15.06 2.14 -24.35
CA GLN A 245 14.80 1.56 -25.68
C GLN A 245 15.19 2.49 -26.84
N ILE A 246 15.01 3.80 -26.72
CA ILE A 246 15.30 4.75 -27.81
C ILE A 246 16.81 4.95 -28.07
N VAL A 247 17.65 4.64 -27.07
CA VAL A 247 19.12 4.73 -27.22
C VAL A 247 19.74 3.39 -27.62
N ASP A 248 18.96 2.32 -27.64
CA ASP A 248 19.40 1.01 -28.10
C ASP A 248 19.19 0.90 -29.61
N GLU A 249 20.30 0.98 -30.37
CA GLU A 249 20.30 0.88 -31.84
C GLU A 249 19.75 -0.45 -32.37
N ASN A 250 19.59 -1.47 -31.51
CA ASN A 250 19.02 -2.77 -31.89
C ASN A 250 17.49 -2.80 -31.78
N VAL A 251 16.85 -1.80 -31.17
CA VAL A 251 15.39 -1.74 -31.04
C VAL A 251 14.81 -0.94 -32.20
N PRO A 252 13.99 -1.55 -33.08
CA PRO A 252 13.43 -0.85 -34.22
C PRO A 252 12.43 0.24 -33.76
N PRO A 253 12.35 1.40 -34.45
CA PRO A 253 11.44 2.49 -34.09
C PRO A 253 9.97 2.05 -33.99
N GLU A 254 9.53 1.09 -34.80
CA GLU A 254 8.18 0.52 -34.78
C GLU A 254 7.86 -0.19 -33.46
N ALA A 255 8.86 -0.83 -32.84
CA ALA A 255 8.69 -1.46 -31.52
C ALA A 255 8.60 -0.42 -30.41
N VAL A 256 9.39 0.67 -30.50
CA VAL A 256 9.36 1.79 -29.55
C VAL A 256 8.04 2.58 -29.65
N ALA A 257 7.48 2.67 -30.84
CA ALA A 257 6.24 3.38 -31.16
C ALA A 257 5.00 2.47 -31.22
N ALA A 258 5.10 1.21 -30.77
CA ALA A 258 3.99 0.28 -30.82
C ALA A 258 2.82 0.70 -29.92
N ASP A 259 1.60 0.36 -30.34
CA ASP A 259 0.37 0.72 -29.64
C ASP A 259 0.27 -0.09 -28.32
N PRO A 260 0.19 0.57 -27.13
CA PRO A 260 0.04 -0.13 -25.87
C PRO A 260 -1.29 -0.89 -25.73
N PHE A 261 -2.32 -0.57 -26.53
CA PHE A 261 -3.58 -1.32 -26.55
C PHE A 261 -3.40 -2.69 -27.19
N ASP A 262 -2.60 -2.79 -28.25
CA ASP A 262 -2.25 -4.07 -28.88
C ASP A 262 -1.33 -4.88 -27.96
N GLN A 263 -0.32 -4.24 -27.35
CA GLN A 263 0.59 -4.87 -26.37
C GLN A 263 -0.15 -5.43 -25.14
N LEU A 264 -1.36 -4.95 -24.84
CA LEU A 264 -2.16 -5.46 -23.74
C LEU A 264 -2.76 -6.83 -24.05
N GLN A 265 -2.90 -7.20 -25.32
CA GLN A 265 -3.38 -8.52 -25.74
C GLN A 265 -2.30 -9.61 -25.61
N ASP A 266 -1.02 -9.22 -25.58
CA ASP A 266 0.09 -10.15 -25.46
C ASP A 266 0.09 -10.87 -24.10
N SER A 267 0.59 -12.11 -24.08
CA SER A 267 0.85 -12.83 -22.84
C SER A 267 1.97 -12.16 -22.04
N ALA A 268 1.78 -11.97 -20.74
CA ALA A 268 2.79 -11.42 -19.85
C ALA A 268 3.03 -12.35 -18.65
N PRO A 269 4.26 -12.38 -18.08
CA PRO A 269 4.54 -13.11 -16.85
C PRO A 269 3.62 -12.65 -15.72
N THR A 270 3.03 -13.61 -15.00
CA THR A 270 2.22 -13.32 -13.83
C THR A 270 3.10 -13.09 -12.60
N ILE A 271 2.92 -11.95 -11.94
CA ILE A 271 3.57 -11.66 -10.66
C ILE A 271 2.71 -12.28 -9.55
N PRO A 272 3.24 -13.20 -8.72
CA PRO A 272 2.47 -13.82 -7.64
C PRO A 272 1.95 -12.78 -6.65
N ARG A 273 0.67 -12.86 -6.26
CA ARG A 273 0.07 -12.02 -5.21
C ARG A 273 0.61 -12.41 -3.83
N GLY A 274 0.33 -11.62 -2.80
CA GLY A 274 0.80 -11.88 -1.43
C GLY A 274 0.52 -13.32 -0.94
N PRO A 275 -0.72 -13.84 -1.03
CA PRO A 275 -1.05 -15.22 -0.67
C PRO A 275 -0.35 -16.31 -1.51
N GLU A 276 0.20 -15.96 -2.67
CA GLU A 276 0.72 -16.90 -3.69
C GLU A 276 2.25 -16.97 -3.72
N VAL A 277 2.96 -16.13 -2.96
CA VAL A 277 4.44 -15.99 -3.04
C VAL A 277 5.20 -17.30 -2.89
N PHE A 278 4.67 -18.26 -2.11
CA PHE A 278 5.31 -19.56 -1.84
C PHE A 278 4.67 -20.74 -2.58
N GLN A 279 3.82 -20.49 -3.57
CA GLN A 279 3.23 -21.54 -4.39
C GLN A 279 4.26 -22.13 -5.37
N PRO A 280 4.20 -23.43 -5.69
CA PRO A 280 3.20 -24.41 -5.25
C PRO A 280 3.50 -25.07 -3.89
N GLN A 281 4.58 -24.68 -3.20
CA GLN A 281 5.02 -25.36 -1.97
C GLN A 281 4.01 -25.18 -0.82
N ARG A 282 3.48 -23.97 -0.65
CA ARG A 282 2.41 -23.64 0.31
C ARG A 282 1.72 -22.34 -0.04
N ALA A 283 0.51 -22.13 0.50
CA ALA A 283 -0.06 -20.79 0.58
C ALA A 283 0.68 -19.94 1.63
N ASN A 284 0.79 -18.64 1.37
CA ASN A 284 1.25 -17.65 2.34
C ASN A 284 0.08 -17.21 3.25
N ALA A 285 0.35 -16.81 4.48
CA ALA A 285 -0.67 -16.21 5.35
C ALA A 285 -1.21 -14.90 4.76
N LYS A 286 -2.54 -14.75 4.73
CA LYS A 286 -3.21 -13.53 4.26
C LYS A 286 -2.96 -12.39 5.24
N GLY A 287 -2.68 -11.19 4.72
CA GLY A 287 -2.64 -9.99 5.54
C GLY A 287 -3.77 -9.01 5.25
N PHE A 288 -3.63 -7.83 5.85
CA PHE A 288 -4.64 -6.79 5.84
C PHE A 288 -3.99 -5.47 5.45
N ASP A 289 -4.54 -4.79 4.45
CA ASP A 289 -4.15 -3.42 4.12
C ASP A 289 -4.69 -2.46 5.18
N LEU A 290 -3.84 -2.08 6.14
CA LEU A 290 -4.19 -1.17 7.23
C LEU A 290 -4.24 0.31 6.80
N ALA A 291 -3.89 0.62 5.55
CA ALA A 291 -4.07 1.94 4.94
C ALA A 291 -5.36 2.04 4.11
N HIS A 292 -6.15 0.96 4.04
CA HIS A 292 -7.41 0.91 3.31
C HIS A 292 -8.61 0.97 4.26
N SER A 293 -9.35 2.08 4.23
CA SER A 293 -10.47 2.32 5.16
C SER A 293 -11.55 1.22 5.14
N PRO A 294 -11.96 0.63 3.99
CA PRO A 294 -12.85 -0.52 3.97
C PRO A 294 -12.27 -1.76 4.68
N THR A 295 -10.97 -2.00 4.59
CA THR A 295 -10.31 -3.09 5.34
C THR A 295 -10.37 -2.83 6.84
N LEU A 296 -10.04 -1.60 7.27
CA LEU A 296 -10.14 -1.21 8.69
C LEU A 296 -11.57 -1.36 9.22
N ALA A 297 -12.57 -0.94 8.45
CA ALA A 297 -13.98 -1.11 8.81
C ALA A 297 -14.37 -2.60 8.92
N ALA A 298 -13.88 -3.46 8.02
CA ALA A 298 -14.09 -4.90 8.09
C ALA A 298 -13.42 -5.54 9.32
N ILE A 299 -12.22 -5.06 9.68
CA ILE A 299 -11.53 -5.48 10.90
C ILE A 299 -12.35 -5.09 12.14
N GLU A 300 -12.77 -3.84 12.22
CA GLU A 300 -13.51 -3.35 13.37
C GLU A 300 -14.86 -4.06 13.51
N LYS A 301 -15.58 -4.28 12.41
CA LYS A 301 -16.80 -5.07 12.39
C LYS A 301 -16.59 -6.49 12.91
N ALA A 302 -15.47 -7.13 12.58
CA ALA A 302 -15.17 -8.48 13.03
C ALA A 302 -14.73 -8.55 14.50
N ARG A 303 -14.10 -7.48 15.02
CA ARG A 303 -13.68 -7.35 16.43
C ARG A 303 -14.81 -6.94 17.36
N ALA A 304 -15.77 -6.15 16.86
CA ALA A 304 -16.85 -5.56 17.66
C ALA A 304 -17.64 -6.56 18.53
N PRO A 305 -17.98 -7.78 18.07
CA PRO A 305 -18.65 -8.77 18.93
C PRO A 305 -17.85 -9.19 20.17
N PHE A 306 -16.55 -8.93 20.19
CA PHE A 306 -15.60 -9.36 21.22
C PHE A 306 -15.07 -8.21 22.07
N ALA A 307 -15.62 -7.00 21.90
CA ALA A 307 -15.19 -5.80 22.64
C ALA A 307 -15.27 -5.99 24.16
N ASP A 308 -16.37 -6.60 24.63
CA ASP A 308 -16.65 -6.88 26.04
C ASP A 308 -16.67 -8.39 26.37
N ALA A 309 -16.24 -9.24 25.43
CA ALA A 309 -16.18 -10.68 25.66
C ALA A 309 -15.24 -11.01 26.84
N THR A 310 -15.53 -12.11 27.52
CA THR A 310 -14.66 -12.66 28.56
C THR A 310 -14.25 -14.06 28.16
N TRP A 311 -12.95 -14.32 28.13
CA TRP A 311 -12.39 -15.62 27.81
C TRP A 311 -12.00 -16.37 29.09
N THR A 312 -12.05 -17.69 29.04
CA THR A 312 -11.57 -18.54 30.14
C THR A 312 -10.48 -19.47 29.63
N ALA A 313 -9.43 -19.65 30.42
CA ALA A 313 -8.39 -20.63 30.17
C ALA A 313 -8.32 -21.61 31.36
N ALA A 314 -8.40 -22.91 31.09
CA ALA A 314 -8.29 -23.96 32.09
C ALA A 314 -7.57 -25.17 31.49
N PRO A 315 -7.02 -26.10 32.29
CA PRO A 315 -6.33 -27.27 31.78
C PRO A 315 -7.24 -28.14 30.89
N ILE A 316 -6.79 -28.45 29.67
CA ILE A 316 -7.46 -29.36 28.74
C ILE A 316 -6.64 -30.65 28.71
N LEU A 317 -7.12 -31.68 29.42
CA LEU A 317 -6.38 -32.91 29.67
C LEU A 317 -7.07 -34.14 29.06
N ALA A 318 -6.29 -35.17 28.76
CA ALA A 318 -6.79 -36.52 28.47
C ALA A 318 -7.09 -37.28 29.78
N GLY A 319 -7.95 -36.69 30.63
CA GLY A 319 -8.27 -37.16 31.97
C GLY A 319 -9.09 -36.11 32.74
N ASP A 320 -9.36 -36.37 34.02
CA ASP A 320 -10.05 -35.41 34.87
C ASP A 320 -9.11 -34.26 35.28
N ALA A 321 -9.59 -33.02 35.17
CA ALA A 321 -8.86 -31.82 35.60
C ALA A 321 -9.33 -31.38 36.99
N ASN A 322 -8.37 -31.00 37.84
CA ASN A 322 -8.56 -30.42 39.16
C ASN A 322 -7.63 -29.19 39.31
N PRO A 323 -7.96 -28.07 38.62
CA PRO A 323 -7.10 -26.89 38.58
C PRO A 323 -7.08 -26.13 39.91
N GLU A 324 -6.12 -25.22 40.01
CA GLU A 324 -6.06 -24.24 41.09
C GLU A 324 -7.22 -23.24 41.02
N ALA A 325 -7.27 -22.34 42.01
CA ALA A 325 -8.30 -21.31 42.08
C ALA A 325 -8.23 -20.39 40.84
N GLU A 326 -9.41 -19.97 40.38
CA GLU A 326 -9.52 -19.05 39.26
C GLU A 326 -8.87 -17.68 39.58
N GLU A 327 -8.07 -17.18 38.64
CA GLU A 327 -7.42 -15.88 38.69
C GLU A 327 -7.94 -14.97 37.56
N THR A 328 -8.08 -13.68 37.86
CA THR A 328 -8.47 -12.69 36.86
C THR A 328 -7.25 -12.22 36.05
N VAL A 329 -7.34 -12.28 34.72
CA VAL A 329 -6.31 -11.75 33.82
C VAL A 329 -6.43 -10.22 33.75
N SER A 330 -5.31 -9.52 33.85
CA SER A 330 -5.29 -8.05 33.78
C SER A 330 -5.10 -7.55 32.35
N ASN A 331 -5.83 -6.51 31.96
CA ASN A 331 -5.63 -5.83 30.68
C ASN A 331 -4.48 -4.82 30.80
N PRO A 332 -3.35 -5.00 30.08
CA PRO A 332 -2.17 -4.14 30.22
C PRO A 332 -2.39 -2.70 29.73
N THR A 333 -3.47 -2.44 28.97
CA THR A 333 -3.83 -1.10 28.48
C THR A 333 -4.73 -0.32 29.43
N GLY A 334 -5.11 -0.91 30.57
CA GLY A 334 -6.03 -0.29 31.54
C GLY A 334 -7.52 -0.44 31.21
N GLY A 335 -7.87 -1.28 30.22
CA GLY A 335 -9.26 -1.62 29.90
C GLY A 335 -9.87 -2.67 30.84
N THR A 336 -11.07 -3.15 30.49
CA THR A 336 -11.71 -4.28 31.20
C THR A 336 -10.88 -5.55 31.08
N SER A 337 -10.90 -6.37 32.14
CA SER A 337 -10.25 -7.68 32.14
C SER A 337 -10.69 -8.49 30.90
N PRO A 338 -9.75 -9.14 30.18
CA PRO A 338 -10.11 -10.06 29.11
C PRO A 338 -10.77 -11.34 29.63
N GLY A 339 -10.64 -11.69 30.91
CA GLY A 339 -11.28 -12.88 31.47
C GLY A 339 -10.45 -13.53 32.58
N THR A 340 -10.54 -14.85 32.69
CA THR A 340 -9.97 -15.61 33.81
C THR A 340 -9.12 -16.80 33.38
N VAL A 341 -8.20 -17.19 34.24
CA VAL A 341 -7.37 -18.39 34.07
C VAL A 341 -7.45 -19.25 35.32
N GLN A 342 -7.58 -20.56 35.15
CA GLN A 342 -7.42 -21.54 36.22
C GLN A 342 -6.07 -22.24 36.00
N PRO A 343 -5.03 -21.95 36.81
CA PRO A 343 -3.73 -22.60 36.69
C PRO A 343 -3.85 -24.11 36.88
N ALA A 344 -3.01 -24.88 36.17
CA ALA A 344 -2.93 -26.32 36.36
C ALA A 344 -2.33 -26.64 37.73
N SER A 345 -2.94 -27.56 38.48
CA SER A 345 -2.36 -28.08 39.72
C SER A 345 -1.24 -29.12 39.45
N ASP A 346 -0.45 -29.46 40.47
CA ASP A 346 0.53 -30.55 40.35
C ASP A 346 -0.12 -31.89 39.93
N ALA A 347 -1.37 -32.14 40.35
CA ALA A 347 -2.13 -33.33 39.96
C ALA A 347 -2.55 -33.28 38.48
N ASP A 348 -2.89 -32.10 37.95
CA ASP A 348 -3.16 -31.90 36.52
C ASP A 348 -1.92 -32.16 35.68
N VAL A 349 -0.77 -31.64 36.11
CA VAL A 349 0.51 -31.85 35.43
C VAL A 349 0.87 -33.35 35.41
N ALA A 350 0.72 -34.05 36.53
CA ALA A 350 0.93 -35.49 36.59
C ALA A 350 -0.03 -36.24 35.65
N THR A 351 -1.32 -35.90 35.67
CA THR A 351 -2.34 -36.49 34.78
C THR A 351 -2.00 -36.25 33.30
N ALA A 352 -1.54 -35.06 32.94
CA ALA A 352 -1.12 -34.73 31.59
C ALA A 352 0.07 -35.58 31.13
N LEU A 353 1.08 -35.75 31.99
CA LEU A 353 2.28 -36.52 31.69
C LEU A 353 2.01 -38.03 31.62
N ASP A 354 1.19 -38.56 32.53
CA ASP A 354 0.84 -39.98 32.59
C ASP A 354 0.00 -40.43 31.39
N ASN A 355 -0.84 -39.53 30.85
CA ASN A 355 -1.68 -39.80 29.69
C ASN A 355 -1.08 -39.32 28.36
N ALA A 356 0.08 -38.66 28.38
CA ALA A 356 0.73 -38.21 27.16
C ALA A 356 1.19 -39.42 26.32
N ALA A 357 0.77 -39.45 25.06
CA ALA A 357 1.12 -40.50 24.12
C ALA A 357 1.54 -39.90 22.77
N ALA A 358 2.44 -40.59 22.08
CA ALA A 358 2.76 -40.24 20.70
C ALA A 358 1.51 -40.38 19.83
N TRP A 359 1.22 -39.36 19.04
CA TRP A 359 0.06 -39.37 18.15
C TRP A 359 0.39 -40.13 16.86
N ASP A 360 -0.03 -41.39 16.79
CA ASP A 360 0.20 -42.30 15.64
C ASP A 360 -0.86 -42.14 14.54
N ALA A 361 -1.09 -40.91 14.08
CA ALA A 361 -1.96 -40.64 12.94
C ALA A 361 -1.18 -40.64 11.61
N PRO A 362 -1.80 -41.08 10.50
CA PRO A 362 -1.19 -40.98 9.18
C PRO A 362 -0.74 -39.55 8.86
N LEU A 363 0.37 -39.41 8.14
CA LEU A 363 0.95 -38.12 7.74
C LEU A 363 -0.11 -37.19 7.11
N ASP A 364 -0.93 -37.70 6.20
CA ASP A 364 -1.96 -36.89 5.53
C ASP A 364 -3.01 -36.35 6.50
N THR A 365 -3.37 -37.13 7.54
CA THR A 365 -4.27 -36.68 8.60
C THR A 365 -3.64 -35.56 9.42
N ARG A 366 -2.37 -35.72 9.83
CA ARG A 366 -1.64 -34.70 10.60
C ARG A 366 -1.53 -33.39 9.80
N ARG A 367 -1.11 -33.47 8.53
CA ARG A 367 -1.05 -32.32 7.61
C ARG A 367 -2.41 -31.65 7.44
N ALA A 368 -3.47 -32.42 7.21
CA ALA A 368 -4.82 -31.88 7.06
C ALA A 368 -5.34 -31.21 8.34
N CYS A 369 -4.97 -31.68 9.52
CA CYS A 369 -5.31 -31.01 10.79
C CYS A 369 -4.63 -29.64 10.88
N LEU A 370 -3.33 -29.55 10.60
CA LEU A 370 -2.60 -28.27 10.62
C LEU A 370 -3.16 -27.28 9.58
N LEU A 371 -3.44 -27.72 8.36
CA LEU A 371 -4.00 -26.87 7.33
C LEU A 371 -5.40 -26.35 7.69
N ARG A 372 -6.26 -27.22 8.26
CA ARG A 372 -7.58 -26.79 8.75
C ARG A 372 -7.48 -25.79 9.89
N ALA A 373 -6.54 -25.97 10.82
CA ALA A 373 -6.31 -25.01 11.90
C ALA A 373 -5.84 -23.64 11.34
N ALA A 374 -5.01 -23.63 10.29
CA ALA A 374 -4.58 -22.40 9.63
C ALA A 374 -5.77 -21.63 9.03
N ASP A 375 -6.68 -22.35 8.37
CA ASP A 375 -7.88 -21.75 7.79
C ASP A 375 -8.83 -21.23 8.89
N MET A 376 -9.01 -21.98 9.98
CA MET A 376 -9.79 -21.53 11.14
C MET A 376 -9.22 -20.27 11.81
N PHE A 377 -7.90 -20.12 11.85
CA PHE A 377 -7.25 -18.92 12.37
C PHE A 377 -7.56 -17.71 11.49
N GLU A 378 -7.41 -17.86 10.17
CA GLU A 378 -7.75 -16.80 9.21
C GLU A 378 -9.26 -16.45 9.27
N GLU A 379 -10.15 -17.43 9.45
CA GLU A 379 -11.60 -17.20 9.56
C GLU A 379 -12.01 -16.47 10.85
N ARG A 380 -11.24 -16.65 11.94
CA ARG A 380 -11.54 -16.09 13.28
C ARG A 380 -10.68 -14.88 13.65
N TYR A 381 -10.08 -14.21 12.67
CA TYR A 381 -9.19 -13.08 12.89
C TYR A 381 -9.79 -11.99 13.81
N GLY A 382 -11.10 -11.76 13.76
CA GLY A 382 -11.78 -10.75 14.57
C GLY A 382 -11.69 -11.02 16.08
N GLU A 383 -11.94 -12.27 16.49
CA GLU A 383 -11.81 -12.69 17.89
C GLU A 383 -10.34 -12.70 18.32
N ILE A 384 -9.47 -13.24 17.47
CA ILE A 384 -8.02 -13.31 17.72
C ILE A 384 -7.44 -11.91 17.92
N PHE A 385 -7.79 -10.95 17.08
CA PHE A 385 -7.31 -9.57 17.21
C PHE A 385 -7.86 -8.89 18.48
N ALA A 386 -9.07 -9.25 18.92
CA ALA A 386 -9.64 -8.71 20.15
C ALA A 386 -8.90 -9.22 21.39
N ILE A 387 -8.65 -10.53 21.49
CA ILE A 387 -7.93 -11.11 22.63
C ILE A 387 -6.45 -10.69 22.64
N LEU A 388 -5.75 -10.70 21.49
CA LEU A 388 -4.35 -10.22 21.41
C LEU A 388 -4.20 -8.76 21.86
N ALA A 389 -5.16 -7.91 21.51
CA ALA A 389 -5.15 -6.51 21.95
C ALA A 389 -5.44 -6.38 23.45
N ARG A 390 -6.42 -7.13 23.99
CA ARG A 390 -6.91 -6.98 25.37
C ARG A 390 -6.06 -7.72 26.42
N GLU A 391 -5.49 -8.86 26.07
CA GLU A 391 -4.64 -9.67 26.96
C GLU A 391 -3.17 -9.29 26.83
N ALA A 392 -2.65 -9.19 25.61
CA ALA A 392 -1.22 -8.94 25.36
C ALA A 392 -0.88 -7.49 25.02
N GLY A 393 -1.89 -6.59 24.93
CA GLY A 393 -1.66 -5.18 24.65
C GLY A 393 -1.19 -4.87 23.23
N LYS A 394 -1.43 -5.77 22.27
CA LYS A 394 -0.93 -5.62 20.90
C LYS A 394 -1.66 -4.55 20.09
N GLY A 395 -0.89 -3.74 19.37
CA GLY A 395 -1.41 -2.84 18.35
C GLY A 395 -1.89 -3.62 17.12
N LEU A 396 -2.73 -3.01 16.29
CA LEU A 396 -3.30 -3.68 15.12
C LEU A 396 -2.25 -4.26 14.16
N PRO A 397 -1.12 -3.58 13.84
CA PRO A 397 -0.06 -4.18 13.04
C PRO A 397 0.52 -5.46 13.66
N ASP A 398 0.69 -5.48 14.99
CA ASP A 398 1.23 -6.62 15.71
C ASP A 398 0.22 -7.78 15.77
N CYS A 399 -1.08 -7.50 15.90
CA CYS A 399 -2.14 -8.51 15.79
C CYS A 399 -2.14 -9.19 14.42
N VAL A 400 -2.00 -8.40 13.34
CA VAL A 400 -1.90 -8.93 11.97
C VAL A 400 -0.65 -9.80 11.83
N ALA A 401 0.51 -9.29 12.25
CA ALA A 401 1.78 -10.01 12.15
C ALA A 401 1.74 -11.34 12.91
N GLU A 402 1.20 -11.34 14.12
CA GLU A 402 1.11 -12.54 14.96
C GLU A 402 0.15 -13.60 14.40
N LEU A 403 -1.04 -13.18 13.92
CA LEU A 403 -1.94 -14.11 13.24
C LEU A 403 -1.27 -14.74 12.01
N ARG A 404 -0.59 -13.92 11.21
CA ARG A 404 0.10 -14.39 10.01
C ARG A 404 1.22 -15.37 10.34
N GLU A 405 2.02 -15.06 11.35
CA GLU A 405 3.11 -15.94 11.77
C GLU A 405 2.60 -17.30 12.28
N ALA A 406 1.50 -17.32 13.05
CA ALA A 406 0.86 -18.56 13.48
C ALA A 406 0.35 -19.41 12.29
N VAL A 407 -0.33 -18.77 11.34
CA VAL A 407 -0.82 -19.40 10.10
C VAL A 407 0.34 -19.90 9.24
N ASP A 408 1.41 -19.14 9.14
CA ASP A 408 2.62 -19.53 8.42
C ASP A 408 3.29 -20.74 9.06
N PHE A 409 3.40 -20.82 10.40
CA PHE A 409 3.91 -22.02 11.07
C PHE A 409 3.07 -23.25 10.74
N LEU A 410 1.74 -23.16 10.85
CA LEU A 410 0.82 -24.25 10.53
C LEU A 410 1.01 -24.75 9.08
N ARG A 411 1.01 -23.82 8.12
CA ARG A 411 1.17 -24.15 6.69
C ARG A 411 2.58 -24.65 6.37
N TYR A 412 3.60 -24.07 6.99
CA TYR A 412 4.99 -24.46 6.81
C TYR A 412 5.26 -25.86 7.35
N TYR A 413 4.89 -26.15 8.60
CA TYR A 413 5.11 -27.47 9.19
C TYR A 413 4.25 -28.54 8.54
N ALA A 414 3.02 -28.23 8.11
CA ALA A 414 2.27 -29.14 7.25
C ALA A 414 3.01 -29.43 5.92
N GLY A 415 3.67 -28.43 5.34
CA GLY A 415 4.51 -28.60 4.14
C GLY A 415 5.75 -29.47 4.38
N GLN A 416 6.41 -29.31 5.54
CA GLN A 416 7.66 -29.98 5.90
C GLN A 416 7.48 -31.35 6.56
N ALA A 417 6.29 -31.67 7.06
CA ALA A 417 6.00 -32.92 7.76
C ALA A 417 6.39 -34.14 6.93
N THR A 418 7.01 -35.12 7.60
CA THR A 418 7.46 -36.38 7.00
C THR A 418 6.87 -37.58 7.74
N ASN A 419 6.99 -38.77 7.16
CA ASN A 419 6.54 -40.01 7.80
C ASN A 419 7.63 -40.63 8.70
N THR A 420 8.59 -39.83 9.16
CA THR A 420 9.61 -40.27 10.11
C THR A 420 8.94 -40.55 11.46
N PRO A 421 9.31 -41.62 12.18
CA PRO A 421 8.76 -41.89 13.51
C PRO A 421 8.94 -40.69 14.45
N PRO A 422 7.94 -40.37 15.30
CA PRO A 422 8.03 -39.25 16.23
C PRO A 422 9.12 -39.49 17.27
N SER A 423 9.80 -38.42 17.69
CA SER A 423 10.83 -38.48 18.73
C SER A 423 10.28 -38.80 20.13
N GLY A 424 8.95 -38.72 20.32
CA GLY A 424 8.28 -39.01 21.57
C GLY A 424 7.41 -37.83 22.04
N ILE A 425 7.36 -37.65 23.36
CA ILE A 425 6.56 -36.61 24.01
C ILE A 425 7.35 -35.31 24.04
N PHE A 426 6.68 -34.20 23.74
CA PHE A 426 7.25 -32.85 23.78
C PHE A 426 6.55 -31.99 24.83
N THR A 427 7.34 -31.22 25.58
CA THR A 427 6.83 -30.13 26.42
C THR A 427 7.10 -28.80 25.72
N CYS A 428 6.04 -28.06 25.40
CA CYS A 428 6.14 -26.75 24.76
C CYS A 428 5.90 -25.66 25.81
N ILE A 429 6.91 -24.85 26.11
CA ILE A 429 6.82 -23.68 27.00
C ILE A 429 7.03 -22.43 26.14
N SER A 430 5.97 -21.64 25.98
CA SER A 430 5.93 -20.47 25.09
C SER A 430 5.99 -19.16 25.87
N PRO A 431 6.59 -18.10 25.31
CA PRO A 431 6.65 -16.79 25.94
C PRO A 431 5.37 -15.98 25.72
N TRP A 432 5.14 -14.97 26.57
CA TRP A 432 3.95 -14.11 26.53
C TRP A 432 3.96 -13.04 25.42
N ASN A 433 5.12 -12.71 24.84
CA ASN A 433 5.24 -11.61 23.87
C ASN A 433 4.77 -12.01 22.45
N PHE A 434 4.65 -13.31 22.18
CA PHE A 434 3.99 -13.90 21.01
C PHE A 434 3.07 -15.03 21.47
N PRO A 435 1.99 -14.68 22.20
CA PRO A 435 1.14 -15.65 22.89
C PRO A 435 0.39 -16.58 21.94
N LEU A 436 0.23 -16.22 20.67
CA LEU A 436 -0.35 -17.07 19.64
C LEU A 436 0.73 -17.68 18.73
N ALA A 437 1.61 -16.86 18.16
CA ALA A 437 2.51 -17.31 17.09
C ALA A 437 3.54 -18.34 17.57
N ILE A 438 4.30 -18.04 18.64
CA ILE A 438 5.34 -18.96 19.13
C ILE A 438 4.71 -20.17 19.80
N PHE A 439 3.61 -19.98 20.55
CA PHE A 439 2.81 -21.09 21.08
C PHE A 439 2.39 -22.05 19.97
N CYS A 440 1.78 -21.53 18.91
CA CYS A 440 1.36 -22.30 17.75
C CYS A 440 2.56 -22.97 17.07
N GLY A 441 3.66 -22.24 16.84
CA GLY A 441 4.85 -22.77 16.18
C GLY A 441 5.48 -23.95 16.90
N GLN A 442 5.65 -23.88 18.22
CA GLN A 442 6.20 -24.98 19.02
C GLN A 442 5.29 -26.20 18.99
N VAL A 443 4.00 -26.01 19.29
CA VAL A 443 3.01 -27.10 19.38
C VAL A 443 2.81 -27.78 18.02
N THR A 444 2.70 -27.00 16.95
CA THR A 444 2.42 -27.55 15.63
C THR A 444 3.62 -28.26 15.02
N ALA A 445 4.85 -27.81 15.29
CA ALA A 445 6.04 -28.54 14.90
C ALA A 445 6.14 -29.91 15.58
N ALA A 446 5.74 -30.01 16.86
CA ALA A 446 5.75 -31.28 17.60
C ALA A 446 4.62 -32.23 17.15
N LEU A 447 3.49 -31.70 16.70
CA LEU A 447 2.34 -32.48 16.20
C LEU A 447 2.46 -32.90 14.73
N ALA A 448 3.17 -32.13 13.91
CA ALA A 448 3.37 -32.34 12.46
C ALA A 448 4.12 -33.64 12.15
#